data_AF-A0AAN6XF40-F1
#
_entry.id   AF-A0AAN6XF40-F1
#
_cell.length_a   1.000
_cell.length_b   1.000
_cell.length_c   1.000
_cell.angle_alpha   90.00
_cell.angle_beta   90.00
_cell.angle_gamma   90.00
#
_symmetry.space_group_name_H-M   'P 1'
#
loop_
_entity.id
_entity.type
_entity.pdbx_description
1 polymer ?
#
loop_
_entity_poly.entity_id
_entity_poly.type
_entity_poly.pdbx_seq_one_letter_code
_entity_poly.pdbx_strand_id
1 'polypeptide(L)'
;MFPGHVSNAFEDTAGNLVLDISLSDKNVFFWWPDAQGNAPEPSSIVSQLKRFVINPKSSDLNLADPEVLQEDNSEFYRIHDRFATKPYRHCFYDMLNTALGTDFPAIAHQLGGGYPLYNSLGHLDLETRNVEVYFPGRTHMVQEPVFIPRRSGGDEQLCHDVKRVAFAGHKGFYSSQSGNSAACVIEARATWKLGG
;
A
#
# COMPACT_ATOMS: atom_id res chain seq x y z
N MET A 1 5.14 -12.76 14.05
CA MET A 1 5.45 -11.94 12.87
C MET A 1 4.93 -12.64 11.63
N PHE A 2 4.29 -11.88 10.73
CA PHE A 2 3.72 -12.36 9.48
C PHE A 2 4.29 -11.52 8.32
N PRO A 3 4.94 -12.14 7.32
CA PRO A 3 5.39 -11.45 6.11
C PRO A 3 4.23 -11.27 5.14
N GLY A 4 3.90 -10.03 4.82
CA GLY A 4 2.93 -9.70 3.76
C GLY A 4 3.62 -9.51 2.42
N HIS A 5 3.03 -8.67 1.56
CA HIS A 5 3.56 -8.40 0.23
C HIS A 5 4.84 -7.56 0.29
N VAL A 6 5.74 -7.88 -0.65
CA VAL A 6 6.96 -7.13 -0.90
C VAL A 6 6.64 -5.93 -1.77
N SER A 7 7.16 -4.75 -1.43
CA SER A 7 7.12 -3.57 -2.29
C SER A 7 8.18 -3.67 -3.39
N ASN A 8 9.44 -3.85 -3.00
CA ASN A 8 10.57 -4.08 -3.90
C ASN A 8 11.78 -4.61 -3.12
N ALA A 9 12.79 -5.09 -3.84
CA ALA A 9 14.10 -5.38 -3.28
C ALA A 9 15.20 -5.00 -4.28
N PHE A 10 16.36 -4.57 -3.80
CA PHE A 10 17.51 -4.20 -4.64
C PHE A 10 18.83 -4.31 -3.88
N GLU A 11 19.96 -4.29 -4.59
CA GLU A 11 21.28 -4.20 -3.97
C GLU A 11 21.71 -2.74 -3.79
N ASP A 12 22.17 -2.39 -2.59
CA ASP A 12 22.78 -1.08 -2.33
C ASP A 12 24.23 -1.00 -2.89
N THR A 13 24.84 0.19 -2.81
CA THR A 13 26.21 0.40 -3.29
C THR A 13 27.28 -0.33 -2.48
N ALA A 14 26.96 -0.82 -1.29
CA ALA A 14 27.83 -1.64 -0.46
C ALA A 14 27.66 -3.16 -0.73
N GLY A 15 26.69 -3.54 -1.58
CA GLY A 15 26.37 -4.92 -1.91
C GLY A 15 25.49 -5.62 -0.86
N ASN A 16 24.76 -4.86 -0.03
CA ASN A 16 23.71 -5.40 0.82
C ASN A 16 22.39 -5.48 0.06
N LEU A 17 21.54 -6.44 0.40
CA LEU A 17 20.18 -6.53 -0.08
C LEU A 17 19.27 -5.62 0.77
N VAL A 18 18.65 -4.64 0.13
CA VAL A 18 17.58 -3.82 0.69
C VAL A 18 16.25 -4.48 0.32
N LEU A 19 15.43 -4.83 1.32
CA LEU A 19 14.13 -5.47 1.15
C LEU A 19 13.05 -4.65 1.86
N ASP A 20 12.11 -4.13 1.08
CA ASP A 20 10.95 -3.41 1.58
C ASP A 20 9.71 -4.32 1.54
N ILE A 21 9.15 -4.64 2.69
CA ILE A 21 8.12 -5.66 2.87
C ILE A 21 7.09 -5.28 3.93
N SER A 22 5.83 -5.68 3.74
CA SER A 22 4.83 -5.61 4.81
C SER A 22 5.18 -6.53 5.94
N LEU A 23 5.13 -6.04 7.18
CA LEU A 23 5.21 -6.88 8.37
C LEU A 23 4.09 -6.57 9.34
N SER A 24 3.44 -7.64 9.80
CA SER A 24 2.61 -7.63 11.01
C SER A 24 3.30 -8.38 12.14
N ASP A 25 3.10 -7.94 13.38
CA ASP A 25 3.56 -8.67 14.56
C ASP A 25 2.67 -9.90 14.86
N LYS A 26 1.41 -9.86 14.42
CA LYS A 26 0.37 -10.88 14.62
C LYS A 26 0.17 -11.75 13.38
N ASN A 27 -0.59 -12.84 13.56
CA ASN A 27 -1.04 -13.69 12.46
C ASN A 27 -2.18 -12.99 11.69
N VAL A 28 -1.89 -12.52 10.47
CA VAL A 28 -2.88 -11.86 9.61
C VAL A 28 -4.00 -12.84 9.18
N PHE A 29 -3.66 -14.11 8.99
CA PHE A 29 -4.64 -15.16 8.64
C PHE A 29 -5.23 -15.80 9.89
N PHE A 30 -5.92 -14.97 10.68
CA PHE A 30 -6.48 -15.33 11.98
C PHE A 30 -7.48 -16.51 11.94
N TRP A 31 -8.08 -16.82 10.78
CA TRP A 31 -8.93 -18.01 10.61
C TRP A 31 -8.16 -19.33 10.59
N TRP A 32 -6.82 -19.28 10.49
CA TRP A 32 -5.92 -20.41 10.73
C TRP A 32 -5.19 -20.18 12.06
N PRO A 33 -5.79 -20.62 13.19
CA PRO A 33 -5.23 -20.40 14.51
C PRO A 33 -3.97 -21.25 14.75
N ASP A 34 -3.30 -20.98 15.87
CA ASP A 34 -2.23 -21.85 16.36
C ASP A 34 -2.77 -23.23 16.80
N ALA A 35 -1.87 -24.13 17.22
CA ALA A 35 -2.22 -25.48 17.65
C ALA A 35 -3.13 -25.53 18.90
N GLN A 36 -3.21 -24.43 19.66
CA GLN A 36 -4.07 -24.29 20.83
C GLN A 36 -5.41 -23.61 20.48
N GLY A 37 -5.61 -23.21 19.22
CA GLY A 37 -6.80 -22.51 18.76
C GLY A 37 -6.76 -21.00 18.99
N ASN A 38 -5.61 -20.42 19.37
CA ASN A 38 -5.51 -18.98 19.55
C ASN A 38 -5.37 -18.27 18.20
N ALA A 39 -6.09 -17.17 18.06
CA ALA A 39 -6.02 -16.26 16.93
C ALA A 39 -6.16 -14.81 17.40
N PRO A 40 -5.50 -13.85 16.74
CA PRO A 40 -5.69 -12.44 17.07
C PRO A 40 -7.09 -11.98 16.68
N GLU A 41 -7.59 -10.97 17.40
CA GLU A 41 -8.79 -10.24 16.98
C GLU A 41 -8.46 -9.46 15.69
N PRO A 42 -9.28 -9.58 14.62
CA PRO A 42 -8.96 -9.02 13.30
C PRO A 42 -8.70 -7.52 13.27
N SER A 43 -9.50 -6.71 13.99
CA SER A 43 -9.33 -5.25 14.03
C SER A 43 -8.03 -4.80 14.72
N SER A 44 -7.43 -5.67 15.54
CA SER A 44 -6.18 -5.42 16.23
C SER A 44 -4.92 -5.71 15.40
N ILE A 45 -5.08 -6.24 14.17
CA ILE A 45 -3.98 -6.61 13.29
C ILE A 45 -3.56 -5.38 12.49
N VAL A 46 -2.28 -5.02 12.61
CA VAL A 46 -1.67 -3.92 11.87
C VAL A 46 -0.52 -4.47 11.03
N SER A 47 -0.48 -4.09 9.77
CA SER A 47 0.63 -4.35 8.86
C SER A 47 1.25 -3.02 8.43
N GLN A 48 2.58 -2.96 8.40
CA GLN A 48 3.32 -1.75 8.04
C GLN A 48 4.43 -2.06 7.04
N LEU A 49 4.73 -1.12 6.15
CA LEU A 49 5.88 -1.24 5.27
C LEU A 49 7.17 -1.03 6.08
N LYS A 50 8.05 -2.02 6.06
CA LYS A 50 9.34 -1.98 6.76
C LYS A 50 10.49 -2.37 5.82
N ARG A 51 11.69 -1.91 6.17
CA ARG A 51 12.93 -2.16 5.42
C ARG A 51 13.90 -3.00 6.22
N PHE A 52 14.34 -4.10 5.62
CA PHE A 52 15.54 -4.81 6.04
C PHE A 52 16.72 -4.42 5.16
N VAL A 53 17.89 -4.30 5.77
CA VAL A 53 19.19 -4.26 5.07
C VAL A 53 19.95 -5.51 5.46
N ILE A 54 20.16 -6.39 4.50
CA ILE A 54 20.69 -7.74 4.72
C ILE A 54 22.07 -7.83 4.06
N ASN A 55 23.11 -8.09 4.85
CA ASN A 55 24.44 -8.37 4.31
C ASN A 55 24.53 -9.86 3.94
N PRO A 56 24.55 -10.23 2.65
CA PRO A 56 24.57 -11.63 2.24
C PRO A 56 25.91 -12.34 2.57
N LYS A 57 26.95 -11.59 2.95
CA LYS A 57 28.26 -12.12 3.36
C LYS A 57 28.39 -12.29 4.87
N SER A 58 27.38 -11.88 5.63
CA SER A 58 27.38 -12.04 7.08
C SER A 58 27.30 -13.52 7.47
N SER A 59 28.04 -13.93 8.50
CA SER A 59 27.85 -15.22 9.15
C SER A 59 26.83 -15.17 10.29
N ASP A 60 26.35 -13.97 10.67
CA ASP A 60 25.25 -13.81 11.61
C ASP A 60 23.93 -14.02 10.89
N LEU A 61 23.13 -14.97 11.39
CA LEU A 61 21.82 -15.33 10.84
C LEU A 61 20.69 -14.49 11.43
N ASN A 62 20.96 -13.71 12.48
CA ASN A 62 19.98 -12.81 13.06
C ASN A 62 19.92 -11.51 12.24
N LEU A 63 18.72 -11.10 11.89
CA LEU A 63 18.49 -9.80 11.27
C LEU A 63 18.32 -8.74 12.37
N ALA A 64 18.83 -7.53 12.13
CA ALA A 64 18.47 -6.38 12.93
C ALA A 64 16.97 -6.07 12.78
N ASP A 65 16.42 -5.33 13.75
CA ASP A 65 15.05 -4.83 13.64
C ASP A 65 14.92 -3.96 12.38
N PRO A 66 13.86 -4.15 11.58
CA PRO A 66 13.70 -3.41 10.35
C PRO A 66 13.30 -1.95 10.63
N GLU A 67 13.71 -1.06 9.74
CA GLU A 67 13.26 0.34 9.75
C GLU A 67 11.78 0.40 9.36
N VAL A 68 10.96 1.14 10.11
CA VAL A 68 9.57 1.42 9.73
C VAL A 68 9.56 2.55 8.69
N LEU A 69 9.05 2.28 7.49
CA LEU A 69 9.04 3.25 6.39
C LEU A 69 7.79 4.14 6.37
N GLN A 70 6.70 3.65 6.96
CA GLN A 70 5.44 4.38 7.20
C GLN A 70 4.70 3.73 8.38
N GLU A 71 3.88 4.51 9.09
CA GLU A 71 3.22 4.05 10.33
C GLU A 71 1.78 3.57 10.12
N ASP A 72 1.12 3.91 9.02
CA ASP A 72 -0.28 3.53 8.78
C ASP A 72 -0.45 2.02 8.56
N ASN A 73 -1.68 1.51 8.75
CA ASN A 73 -1.99 0.12 8.42
C ASN A 73 -2.10 -0.01 6.89
N SER A 74 -1.14 -0.67 6.25
CA SER A 74 -1.00 -0.69 4.79
C SER A 74 -0.62 -2.06 4.23
N GLU A 75 -0.94 -2.25 2.94
CA GLU A 75 -0.67 -3.48 2.19
C GLU A 75 -0.81 -3.23 0.67
N PHE A 76 -0.58 -4.25 -0.16
CA PHE A 76 -0.75 -4.26 -1.60
C PHE A 76 0.14 -3.21 -2.30
N TYR A 77 1.42 -3.21 -1.90
CA TYR A 77 2.41 -2.25 -2.38
C TYR A 77 2.71 -2.43 -3.87
N ARG A 78 2.75 -1.31 -4.57
CA ARG A 78 3.06 -1.19 -6.00
C ARG A 78 4.09 -0.12 -6.21
N ILE A 79 4.98 -0.37 -7.16
CA ILE A 79 6.00 0.57 -7.57
C ILE A 79 5.87 0.86 -9.05
N HIS A 80 6.73 1.71 -9.56
CA HIS A 80 6.95 1.74 -10.99
C HIS A 80 7.74 0.50 -11.42
N ASP A 81 7.10 -0.42 -12.15
CA ASP A 81 7.72 -1.71 -12.56
C ASP A 81 9.04 -1.62 -13.36
N ARG A 82 9.39 -0.46 -13.96
CA ARG A 82 10.72 -0.26 -14.59
C ARG A 82 11.88 -0.22 -13.58
N PHE A 83 11.54 -0.02 -12.32
CA PHE A 83 12.41 0.01 -11.14
C PHE A 83 12.31 -1.26 -10.30
N ALA A 84 11.56 -2.27 -10.75
CA ALA A 84 11.63 -3.59 -10.15
C ALA A 84 13.09 -4.07 -10.13
N THR A 85 13.50 -4.62 -8.99
CA THR A 85 14.87 -5.09 -8.73
C THR A 85 15.96 -3.99 -8.75
N LYS A 86 15.58 -2.71 -8.73
CA LYS A 86 16.49 -1.56 -8.74
C LYS A 86 16.16 -0.62 -7.58
N PRO A 87 17.08 0.26 -7.17
CA PRO A 87 16.76 1.37 -6.29
C PRO A 87 15.55 2.14 -6.80
N TYR A 88 14.64 2.45 -5.89
CA TYR A 88 13.36 3.09 -6.19
C TYR A 88 13.02 4.09 -5.09
N ARG A 89 12.11 5.02 -5.40
CA ARG A 89 11.70 6.14 -4.55
C ARG A 89 10.21 6.14 -4.27
N HIS A 90 9.37 5.72 -5.20
CA HIS A 90 7.92 5.86 -5.06
C HIS A 90 7.22 4.52 -4.84
N CYS A 91 6.40 4.47 -3.78
CA CYS A 91 5.59 3.32 -3.41
C CYS A 91 4.12 3.73 -3.27
N PHE A 92 3.22 2.96 -3.85
CA PHE A 92 1.77 3.14 -3.82
C PHE A 92 1.11 1.94 -3.16
N TYR A 93 0.09 2.12 -2.34
CA TYR A 93 -0.48 1.02 -1.56
C TYR A 93 -1.89 1.30 -1.10
N ASP A 94 -2.56 0.23 -0.66
CA ASP A 94 -3.81 0.32 0.07
C ASP A 94 -3.52 0.69 1.53
N MET A 95 -4.34 1.59 2.08
CA MET A 95 -4.17 2.13 3.43
C MET A 95 -5.52 2.18 4.16
N LEU A 96 -5.50 1.75 5.43
CA LEU A 96 -6.62 1.92 6.36
C LEU A 96 -6.27 3.04 7.33
N ASN A 97 -6.88 4.20 7.13
CA ASN A 97 -6.73 5.35 8.02
C ASN A 97 -8.07 5.70 8.67
N THR A 98 -8.18 5.42 9.96
CA THR A 98 -9.42 5.63 10.73
C THR A 98 -9.77 7.10 10.94
N ALA A 99 -8.81 8.02 10.76
CA ALA A 99 -9.04 9.46 10.90
C ALA A 99 -9.76 10.08 9.70
N LEU A 100 -9.84 9.39 8.55
CA LEU A 100 -10.52 9.88 7.34
C LEU A 100 -12.05 9.85 7.43
N GLY A 101 -12.61 9.26 8.48
CA GLY A 101 -14.03 9.35 8.80
C GLY A 101 -14.93 8.44 7.95
N THR A 102 -14.46 7.24 7.61
CA THR A 102 -15.31 6.18 7.02
C THR A 102 -16.53 5.93 7.90
N ASP A 103 -17.71 5.93 7.27
CA ASP A 103 -18.99 5.65 7.91
C ASP A 103 -19.24 4.14 7.96
N PHE A 104 -18.49 3.45 8.81
CA PHE A 104 -18.64 2.01 9.02
C PHE A 104 -20.08 1.59 9.34
N PRO A 105 -20.84 2.29 10.21
CA PRO A 105 -22.24 1.97 10.46
C PRO A 105 -23.09 1.93 9.17
N ALA A 106 -22.90 2.88 8.26
CA ALA A 106 -23.64 2.92 7.00
C ALA A 106 -23.31 1.76 6.05
N ILE A 107 -22.06 1.28 6.03
CA ILE A 107 -21.60 0.27 5.06
C ILE A 107 -21.46 -1.15 5.63
N ALA A 108 -21.46 -1.33 6.97
CA ALA A 108 -21.14 -2.60 7.63
C ALA A 108 -21.96 -3.79 7.12
N HIS A 109 -23.26 -3.59 6.88
CA HIS A 109 -24.16 -4.63 6.40
C HIS A 109 -23.86 -5.12 4.96
N GLN A 110 -23.05 -4.36 4.20
CA GLN A 110 -22.64 -4.67 2.82
C GLN A 110 -21.18 -5.14 2.73
N LEU A 111 -20.37 -4.88 3.76
CA LEU A 111 -18.95 -5.26 3.77
C LEU A 111 -18.74 -6.78 3.85
N GLY A 112 -19.66 -7.55 4.45
CA GLY A 112 -19.37 -8.96 4.72
C GLY A 112 -18.11 -9.13 5.58
N GLY A 113 -17.32 -10.18 5.32
CA GLY A 113 -16.07 -10.42 6.05
C GLY A 113 -15.15 -11.43 5.39
N GLY A 114 -13.98 -11.65 5.99
CA GLY A 114 -12.95 -12.59 5.51
C GLY A 114 -11.85 -11.97 4.63
N TYR A 115 -11.81 -10.64 4.55
CA TYR A 115 -10.80 -9.91 3.78
C TYR A 115 -10.43 -8.59 4.48
N PRO A 116 -9.24 -8.03 4.23
CA PRO A 116 -8.81 -6.77 4.85
C PRO A 116 -9.58 -5.58 4.28
N LEU A 117 -9.77 -4.55 5.11
CA LEU A 117 -10.52 -3.35 4.76
C LEU A 117 -9.56 -2.18 4.59
N TYR A 118 -9.55 -1.57 3.40
CA TYR A 118 -8.78 -0.36 3.11
C TYR A 118 -9.71 0.73 2.59
N ASN A 119 -9.63 1.91 3.20
CA ASN A 119 -10.52 3.03 2.87
C ASN A 119 -9.81 4.10 2.02
N SER A 120 -8.52 3.95 1.75
CA SER A 120 -7.71 4.96 1.07
C SER A 120 -6.50 4.35 0.37
N LEU A 121 -5.91 5.11 -0.54
CA LEU A 121 -4.61 4.78 -1.13
C LEU A 121 -3.56 5.73 -0.56
N GLY A 122 -2.37 5.20 -0.29
CA GLY A 122 -1.19 5.98 0.06
C GLY A 122 -0.18 6.04 -1.10
N HIS A 123 0.50 7.17 -1.22
CA HIS A 123 1.72 7.33 -2.02
C HIS A 123 2.85 7.79 -1.11
N LEU A 124 3.82 6.93 -0.88
CA LEU A 124 5.02 7.22 -0.12
C LEU A 124 6.17 7.59 -1.06
N ASP A 125 6.78 8.74 -0.79
CA ASP A 125 8.11 9.08 -1.27
C ASP A 125 9.14 8.62 -0.23
N LEU A 126 9.90 7.58 -0.56
CA LEU A 126 10.87 6.94 0.33
C LEU A 126 12.07 7.84 0.68
N GLU A 127 12.36 8.85 -0.14
CA GLU A 127 13.45 9.80 0.14
C GLU A 127 13.00 10.85 1.15
N THR A 128 11.81 11.43 0.96
CA THR A 128 11.32 12.53 1.80
C THR A 128 10.49 12.05 3.00
N ARG A 129 10.05 10.79 2.98
CA ARG A 129 9.09 10.18 3.92
C ARG A 129 7.70 10.83 3.91
N ASN A 130 7.39 11.63 2.89
CA ASN A 130 6.08 12.23 2.74
C ASN A 130 5.08 11.20 2.20
N VAL A 131 3.87 11.22 2.77
CA VAL A 131 2.74 10.40 2.32
C VAL A 131 1.64 11.30 1.78
N GLU A 132 1.26 11.09 0.52
CA GLU A 132 0.05 11.64 -0.05
C GLU A 132 -1.08 10.61 0.05
N VAL A 133 -2.27 11.06 0.46
CA VAL A 133 -3.40 10.19 0.73
C VAL A 133 -4.55 10.51 -0.20
N TYR A 134 -5.05 9.47 -0.87
CA TYR A 134 -6.28 9.53 -1.64
C TYR A 134 -7.42 8.83 -0.89
N PHE A 135 -8.49 9.57 -0.60
CA PHE A 135 -9.70 9.07 0.06
C PHE A 135 -10.92 9.19 -0.87
N PRO A 136 -11.51 8.07 -1.35
CA PRO A 136 -12.65 8.09 -2.27
C PRO A 136 -13.97 8.55 -1.63
N GLY A 137 -14.01 8.65 -0.30
CA GLY A 137 -15.16 9.14 0.44
C GLY A 137 -15.64 8.15 1.50
N ARG A 138 -16.56 8.63 2.34
CA ARG A 138 -16.95 8.00 3.61
C ARG A 138 -17.59 6.61 3.49
N THR A 139 -18.11 6.26 2.32
CA THR A 139 -18.85 5.01 2.09
C THR A 139 -18.21 4.15 1.01
N HIS A 140 -16.92 4.37 0.72
CA HIS A 140 -16.18 3.64 -0.30
C HIS A 140 -14.94 2.98 0.31
N MET A 141 -14.58 1.83 -0.26
CA MET A 141 -13.33 1.12 0.03
C MET A 141 -12.52 1.04 -1.27
N VAL A 142 -11.23 0.77 -1.15
CA VAL A 142 -10.33 0.57 -2.30
C VAL A 142 -9.87 -0.89 -2.38
N GLN A 143 -9.30 -1.22 -3.52
CA GLN A 143 -8.59 -2.48 -3.77
C GLN A 143 -7.23 -2.14 -4.36
N GLU A 144 -6.37 -3.16 -4.40
CA GLU A 144 -5.00 -3.09 -4.90
C GLU A 144 -4.87 -2.15 -6.12
N PRO A 145 -4.01 -1.12 -6.03
CA PRO A 145 -3.81 -0.18 -7.12
C PRO A 145 -3.01 -0.82 -8.26
N VAL A 146 -3.05 -0.19 -9.43
CA VAL A 146 -2.04 -0.41 -10.48
C VAL A 146 -1.41 0.92 -10.86
N PHE A 147 -0.09 0.91 -11.06
CA PHE A 147 0.66 2.07 -11.52
C PHE A 147 0.75 2.05 -13.05
N ILE A 148 0.38 3.16 -13.71
CA ILE A 148 0.52 3.31 -15.16
C ILE A 148 1.38 4.54 -15.46
N PRO A 149 2.57 4.36 -16.07
CA PRO A 149 3.39 5.49 -16.50
C PRO A 149 2.70 6.27 -17.61
N ARG A 150 2.75 7.60 -17.56
CA ARG A 150 2.36 8.42 -18.72
C ARG A 150 3.38 8.24 -19.85
N ARG A 151 2.89 8.35 -21.10
CA ARG A 151 3.57 8.10 -22.39
C ARG A 151 5.00 8.68 -22.56
N SER A 152 5.42 9.63 -21.73
CA SER A 152 6.76 10.26 -21.78
C SER A 152 7.53 10.24 -20.45
N GLY A 153 6.97 9.70 -19.36
CA GLY A 153 7.67 9.65 -18.08
C GLY A 153 8.61 8.45 -18.09
N GLY A 154 9.92 8.66 -18.30
CA GLY A 154 11.01 7.69 -18.10
C GLY A 154 11.53 7.68 -16.66
N ASP A 155 11.50 8.87 -16.05
CA ASP A 155 12.14 9.14 -14.78
C ASP A 155 11.16 8.95 -13.62
N GLU A 156 11.61 8.24 -12.60
CA GLU A 156 10.87 8.03 -11.36
C GLU A 156 10.54 9.38 -10.68
N GLN A 157 11.45 10.35 -10.77
CA GLN A 157 11.33 11.73 -10.31
C GLN A 157 10.13 12.51 -10.89
N LEU A 158 9.42 11.98 -11.89
CA LEU A 158 8.23 12.64 -12.46
C LEU A 158 6.92 12.02 -11.92
N CYS A 159 7.01 11.14 -10.92
CA CYS A 159 5.87 10.42 -10.35
C CYS A 159 5.37 11.05 -9.05
N HIS A 160 5.36 12.39 -8.97
CA HIS A 160 4.99 13.16 -7.76
C HIS A 160 3.50 13.42 -7.58
N ASP A 161 2.65 12.91 -8.47
CA ASP A 161 1.26 13.32 -8.55
C ASP A 161 0.39 12.06 -8.77
N VAL A 162 -0.37 11.64 -7.76
CA VAL A 162 -1.48 10.67 -7.90
C VAL A 162 -2.67 11.38 -8.52
N LYS A 163 -2.56 11.76 -9.79
CA LYS A 163 -3.56 12.65 -10.43
C LYS A 163 -4.78 11.95 -10.96
N ARG A 164 -4.80 10.62 -10.98
CA ARG A 164 -5.93 9.83 -11.45
C ARG A 164 -5.98 8.55 -10.64
N VAL A 165 -7.17 8.24 -10.12
CA VAL A 165 -7.61 6.95 -9.60
C VAL A 165 -8.82 6.59 -10.43
N ALA A 166 -8.71 5.60 -11.33
CA ALA A 166 -9.83 5.22 -12.18
C ALA A 166 -10.80 4.27 -11.45
N PHE A 167 -11.98 4.80 -11.09
CA PHE A 167 -13.09 4.01 -10.56
C PHE A 167 -13.83 3.28 -11.68
N ALA A 168 -13.72 1.94 -11.73
CA ALA A 168 -14.59 1.14 -12.57
C ALA A 168 -15.95 0.93 -11.87
N GLY A 169 -16.84 1.91 -11.96
CA GLY A 169 -18.21 1.83 -11.43
C GLY A 169 -19.16 2.81 -12.11
N HIS A 170 -19.84 2.34 -13.17
CA HIS A 170 -20.90 3.01 -13.95
C HIS A 170 -20.69 4.48 -14.39
N LYS A 171 -20.40 4.62 -15.70
CA LYS A 171 -20.42 5.87 -16.51
C LYS A 171 -19.56 7.02 -15.96
N GLY A 172 -18.27 6.98 -16.29
CA GLY A 172 -17.44 8.19 -16.38
C GLY A 172 -16.11 8.10 -15.66
N PHE A 173 -15.03 8.40 -16.39
CA PHE A 173 -13.74 8.75 -15.82
C PHE A 173 -13.87 10.16 -15.21
N TYR A 174 -13.82 10.29 -13.88
CA TYR A 174 -13.79 11.62 -13.25
C TYR A 174 -12.33 12.06 -13.08
N SER A 175 -11.95 13.08 -13.83
CA SER A 175 -10.69 13.82 -13.70
C SER A 175 -11.01 15.16 -13.06
N SER A 176 -10.46 15.44 -11.89
CA SER A 176 -10.37 16.80 -11.37
C SER A 176 -8.91 17.21 -11.32
N GLN A 177 -8.43 17.83 -12.41
CA GLN A 177 -7.56 19.01 -12.43
C GLN A 177 -6.87 19.13 -13.80
N SER A 178 -7.13 20.27 -14.45
CA SER A 178 -6.41 20.75 -15.63
C SER A 178 -5.07 21.32 -15.19
N GLY A 179 -3.98 20.56 -15.37
CA GLY A 179 -2.63 21.01 -15.05
C GLY A 179 -1.58 20.25 -15.84
N ASN A 180 -0.70 20.99 -16.50
CA ASN A 180 0.30 20.50 -17.46
C ASN A 180 1.60 19.99 -16.77
N SER A 181 1.48 19.32 -15.61
CA SER A 181 2.62 18.70 -14.91
C SER A 181 2.71 17.20 -15.22
N ALA A 182 3.93 16.66 -15.27
CA ALA A 182 4.22 15.24 -15.44
C ALA A 182 3.75 14.46 -14.20
N ALA A 183 2.83 13.52 -14.36
CA ALA A 183 2.19 12.77 -13.26
C ALA A 183 1.90 11.34 -13.69
N CYS A 184 1.72 10.46 -12.72
CA CYS A 184 1.26 9.09 -12.91
C CYS A 184 -0.27 9.01 -12.91
N VAL A 185 -0.84 7.94 -13.47
CA VAL A 185 -2.21 7.50 -13.22
C VAL A 185 -2.17 6.22 -12.40
N ILE A 186 -2.84 6.24 -11.24
CA ILE A 186 -3.19 5.04 -10.51
C ILE A 186 -4.58 4.61 -10.98
N GLU A 187 -4.84 3.33 -11.11
CA GLU A 187 -6.20 2.84 -11.23
C GLU A 187 -6.53 1.99 -10.03
N ALA A 188 -7.62 2.31 -9.34
CA ALA A 188 -8.14 1.51 -8.24
C ALA A 188 -9.66 1.46 -8.35
N ARG A 189 -10.20 0.25 -8.22
CA ARG A 189 -11.65 0.06 -8.25
C ARG A 189 -12.21 0.29 -6.85
N ALA A 190 -12.92 1.40 -6.64
CA ALA A 190 -13.87 1.43 -5.52
C ALA A 190 -15.08 0.58 -5.89
N THR A 191 -15.40 -0.31 -4.97
CA THR A 191 -16.70 -0.97 -4.95
C THR A 191 -17.64 -0.15 -4.07
N TRP A 192 -18.94 -0.26 -4.34
CA TRP A 192 -20.08 0.27 -3.58
C TRP A 192 -20.59 1.69 -3.94
N LYS A 193 -21.85 1.73 -4.39
CA LYS A 193 -22.74 2.90 -4.41
C LYS A 193 -23.87 2.60 -3.42
N LEU A 194 -24.11 3.46 -2.44
CA LEU A 194 -25.38 3.45 -1.73
C LEU A 194 -26.45 3.91 -2.74
N GLY A 195 -27.38 3.01 -3.08
CA GLY A 195 -28.57 3.35 -3.84
C GLY A 195 -29.69 3.76 -2.88
N GLY A 196 -30.26 4.95 -3.12
CA GLY A 196 -31.47 5.44 -2.46
C GLY A 196 -31.21 6.48 -1.39
#